data_AF-A0A143G550-F1
#
_entry.id   AF-A0A143G550-F1
#
_cell.length_a   1.000
_cell.length_b   1.000
_cell.length_c   1.000
_cell.angle_alpha   90.00
_cell.angle_beta   90.00
_cell.angle_gamma   90.00
#
_symmetry.space_group_name_H-M   'P 1'
#
loop_
_entity.id
_entity.type
_entity.pdbx_description
1 polymer ?
#
loop_
_entity_poly.entity_id
_entity_poly.type
_entity_poly.pdbx_seq_one_letter_code
_entity_poly.pdbx_strand_id
1 'polypeptide(L)'
;MKIDHIPMTEQELMQEIIHQYDEALKNIDLDTIIPRDKAIIELTHIELETLQKLIENRTALSLNFEFFDITLNKTVEIKEDFQVRTIFHQSQNYCLKSISFNYASAIILISLVFKEPMDQLINEVITPKPIDKKDISLAMIIAIICFSTFFITYGGIPEILSFALFGAGFSALGFIYEKVKDRLNFNSKRKINERRFYTSQYLTAHLAEHAHQRLNLDSVE
;
A
#
# COMPACT_ATOMS: atom_id res chain seq x y z
N MET A 1 -6.80 -23.60 -25.08
CA MET A 1 -5.49 -22.93 -24.93
C MET A 1 -5.50 -22.32 -23.54
N LYS A 2 -4.86 -22.98 -22.56
CA LYS A 2 -4.68 -22.39 -21.23
C LYS A 2 -3.59 -21.34 -21.39
N ILE A 3 -3.95 -20.08 -21.20
CA ILE A 3 -2.95 -19.02 -21.04
C ILE A 3 -2.37 -19.28 -19.66
N ASP A 4 -1.18 -19.86 -19.64
CA ASP A 4 -0.40 -19.94 -18.41
C ASP A 4 -0.07 -18.49 -18.03
N HIS A 5 -0.81 -17.93 -17.07
CA HIS A 5 -0.46 -16.65 -16.46
C HIS A 5 0.90 -16.85 -15.80
N ILE A 6 1.95 -16.33 -16.43
CA ILE A 6 3.26 -16.23 -15.83
C ILE A 6 3.10 -15.26 -14.66
N PRO A 7 3.46 -15.67 -13.43
CA PRO A 7 3.28 -14.84 -12.25
C PRO A 7 4.17 -13.60 -12.36
N MET A 8 3.55 -12.42 -12.23
CA MET A 8 4.25 -11.15 -12.37
C MET A 8 5.09 -10.88 -11.12
N THR A 9 6.38 -10.62 -11.33
CA THR A 9 7.33 -10.33 -10.26
C THR A 9 7.18 -8.89 -9.73
N GLU A 10 7.73 -8.62 -8.53
CA GLU A 10 7.73 -7.27 -7.94
C GLU A 10 8.44 -6.25 -8.85
N GLN A 11 9.47 -6.69 -9.57
CA GLN A 11 10.21 -5.84 -10.51
C GLN A 11 9.42 -5.52 -11.77
N GLU A 12 8.68 -6.48 -12.33
CA GLU A 12 7.80 -6.25 -13.48
C GLU A 12 6.68 -5.29 -13.13
N LEU A 13 6.10 -5.41 -11.92
CA LEU A 13 5.11 -4.45 -11.42
C LEU A 13 5.70 -3.05 -11.27
N MET A 14 6.91 -2.94 -10.73
CA MET A 14 7.59 -1.66 -10.63
C MET A 14 7.80 -1.02 -12.01
N GLN A 15 8.27 -1.80 -12.99
CA GLN A 15 8.50 -1.31 -14.34
C GLN A 15 7.23 -0.83 -15.01
N GLU A 16 6.12 -1.55 -14.84
CA GLU A 16 4.82 -1.13 -15.35
C GLU A 16 4.32 0.17 -14.69
N ILE A 17 4.49 0.31 -13.38
CA ILE A 17 4.15 1.55 -12.65
C ILE A 17 4.98 2.72 -13.17
N ILE A 18 6.30 2.54 -13.32
CA ILE A 18 7.21 3.56 -13.86
C ILE A 18 6.82 3.91 -15.30
N HIS A 19 6.50 2.92 -16.13
CA HIS A 19 6.11 3.14 -17.51
C HIS A 19 4.83 3.99 -17.61
N GLN A 20 3.81 3.70 -16.80
CA GLN A 20 2.60 4.52 -16.75
C GLN A 20 2.87 5.94 -16.23
N TYR A 21 3.78 6.08 -15.27
CA TYR A 21 4.22 7.38 -14.78
C TYR A 21 4.90 8.21 -15.89
N ASP A 22 5.80 7.60 -16.64
CA ASP A 22 6.49 8.26 -17.76
C ASP A 22 5.55 8.60 -18.92
N GLU A 23 4.54 7.78 -19.21
CA GLU A 23 3.52 8.12 -20.20
C GLU A 23 2.70 9.35 -19.76
N ALA A 24 2.45 9.54 -18.45
CA ALA A 24 1.83 10.76 -17.93
C ALA A 24 2.73 12.00 -18.06
N LEU A 25 4.05 11.82 -18.18
CA LEU A 25 5.03 12.89 -18.38
C LEU A 25 5.34 13.20 -19.85
N LYS A 26 4.91 12.36 -20.79
CA LYS A 26 5.33 12.39 -22.20
C LYS A 26 5.19 13.74 -22.92
N ASN A 27 4.22 14.57 -22.52
CA ASN A 27 3.92 15.87 -23.14
C ASN A 27 4.43 17.07 -22.31
N ILE A 28 5.22 16.81 -21.27
CA ILE A 28 5.77 17.81 -20.35
C ILE A 28 7.24 18.00 -20.67
N ASP A 29 7.69 19.25 -20.78
CA ASP A 29 9.11 19.57 -20.93
C ASP A 29 9.82 19.44 -19.57
N LEU A 30 10.55 18.34 -19.40
CA LEU A 30 11.21 17.96 -18.16
C LEU A 30 12.54 18.70 -17.93
N ASP A 31 13.09 19.33 -18.97
CA ASP A 31 14.33 20.09 -18.87
C ASP A 31 14.09 21.50 -18.30
N THR A 32 12.83 21.95 -18.28
CA THR A 32 12.44 23.25 -17.74
C THR A 32 12.35 23.22 -16.22
N ILE A 33 13.22 24.00 -15.56
CA ILE A 33 13.19 24.20 -14.11
C ILE A 33 12.19 25.31 -13.78
N ILE A 34 11.16 24.99 -12.98
CA ILE A 34 10.16 25.96 -12.55
C ILE A 34 10.68 26.70 -11.30
N PRO A 35 10.93 28.02 -11.34
CA PRO A 35 11.49 28.74 -10.21
C PRO A 35 10.52 28.79 -9.02
N ARG A 36 11.06 28.60 -7.82
CA ARG A 36 10.35 28.81 -6.55
C ARG A 36 10.44 30.27 -6.13
N ASP A 37 9.49 30.73 -5.32
CA ASP A 37 9.45 32.08 -4.73
C ASP A 37 9.38 33.24 -5.73
N LYS A 38 9.12 32.94 -7.00
CA LYS A 38 8.89 33.92 -8.06
C LYS A 38 7.40 34.04 -8.36
N ALA A 39 6.91 35.27 -8.52
CA ALA A 39 5.49 35.48 -8.85
C ALA A 39 5.15 34.82 -10.19
N ILE A 40 3.98 34.18 -10.29
CA ILE A 40 3.59 33.39 -11.48
C ILE A 40 3.60 34.26 -12.74
N ILE A 41 3.25 35.54 -12.63
CA ILE A 41 3.26 36.49 -13.75
C ILE A 41 4.66 36.73 -14.35
N GLU A 42 5.72 36.47 -13.58
CA GLU A 42 7.10 36.68 -14.01
C GLU A 42 7.72 35.42 -14.64
N LEU A 43 6.99 34.29 -14.64
CA LEU A 43 7.43 33.07 -15.30
C LEU A 43 7.51 33.27 -16.81
N THR A 44 8.49 32.64 -17.43
CA THR A 44 8.54 32.55 -18.90
C THR A 44 7.37 31.73 -19.41
N HIS A 45 7.05 31.87 -20.69
CA HIS A 45 5.95 31.11 -21.30
C HIS A 45 6.13 29.59 -21.12
N ILE A 46 7.37 29.10 -21.26
CA ILE A 46 7.71 27.68 -21.14
C ILE A 46 7.56 27.22 -19.67
N GLU A 47 8.09 27.99 -18.71
CA GLU A 47 7.94 27.68 -17.27
C GLU A 47 6.46 27.60 -16.87
N LEU A 48 5.64 28.54 -17.36
CA LEU A 48 4.21 28.59 -17.09
C LEU A 48 3.48 27.40 -17.72
N GLU A 49 3.78 27.06 -18.97
CA GLU A 49 3.18 25.91 -19.66
C GLU A 49 3.52 24.60 -18.96
N THR A 50 4.79 24.40 -18.59
CA THR A 50 5.25 23.23 -17.83
C THR A 50 4.55 23.14 -16.48
N LEU A 51 4.46 24.24 -15.72
CA LEU A 51 3.75 24.27 -14.45
C LEU A 51 2.26 23.91 -14.61
N GLN A 52 1.59 24.45 -15.62
CA GLN A 52 0.18 24.14 -15.90
C GLN A 52 0.00 22.66 -16.21
N LYS A 53 0.82 22.09 -17.10
CA LYS A 53 0.76 20.66 -17.45
C LYS A 53 1.00 19.75 -16.25
N LEU A 54 1.91 20.12 -15.35
CA LEU A 54 2.15 19.36 -14.12
C LEU A 54 0.96 19.43 -13.16
N ILE A 55 0.31 20.60 -13.04
CA ILE A 55 -0.90 20.75 -12.20
C ILE A 55 -2.11 20.01 -12.79
N GLU A 56 -2.26 20.01 -14.11
CA GLU A 56 -3.31 19.25 -14.82
C GLU A 56 -3.13 17.75 -14.61
N ASN A 57 -1.89 17.26 -14.64
CA ASN A 57 -1.57 15.84 -14.43
C ASN A 57 -1.28 15.46 -12.97
N ARG A 58 -1.49 16.38 -12.01
CA ARG A 58 -1.06 16.21 -10.60
C ARG A 58 -1.58 14.94 -9.95
N THR A 59 -2.80 14.52 -10.28
CA THR A 59 -3.41 13.32 -9.70
C THR A 59 -2.73 12.05 -10.22
N ALA A 60 -2.45 11.98 -11.52
CA ALA A 60 -1.76 10.86 -12.15
C ALA A 60 -0.29 10.78 -11.68
N LEU A 61 0.36 11.94 -11.53
CA LEU A 61 1.74 12.06 -11.07
C LEU A 61 1.89 12.02 -9.54
N SER A 62 0.77 11.97 -8.80
CA SER A 62 0.73 12.07 -7.34
C SER A 62 1.58 13.23 -6.81
N LEU A 63 1.33 14.43 -7.33
CA LEU A 63 2.05 15.65 -6.95
C LEU A 63 1.19 16.57 -6.09
N ASN A 64 1.82 17.19 -5.12
CA ASN A 64 1.29 18.30 -4.34
C ASN A 64 1.96 19.60 -4.79
N PHE A 65 1.18 20.68 -4.79
CA PHE A 65 1.65 22.01 -5.12
C PHE A 65 1.27 22.98 -4.02
N GLU A 66 2.26 23.71 -3.52
CA GLU A 66 2.07 24.77 -2.55
C GLU A 66 2.38 26.11 -3.18
N PHE A 67 1.46 27.05 -3.02
CA PHE A 67 1.59 28.41 -3.48
C PHE A 67 1.56 29.36 -2.29
N PHE A 68 2.43 30.35 -2.29
CA PHE A 68 2.39 31.41 -1.30
C PHE A 68 1.61 32.62 -1.84
N ASP A 69 0.56 33.01 -1.13
CA ASP A 69 -0.24 34.20 -1.38
C ASP A 69 0.47 35.41 -0.74
N ILE A 70 1.01 36.27 -1.60
CA ILE A 70 1.76 37.47 -1.24
C ILE A 70 0.85 38.49 -0.53
N THR A 71 -0.43 38.54 -0.88
CA THR A 71 -1.38 39.51 -0.32
C THR A 71 -1.82 39.11 1.09
N LEU A 72 -2.08 37.81 1.28
CA LEU A 72 -2.55 37.28 2.55
C LEU A 72 -1.42 36.71 3.43
N ASN A 73 -0.18 36.73 2.93
CA ASN A 73 1.03 36.23 3.60
C ASN A 73 0.85 34.81 4.15
N LYS A 74 0.34 33.89 3.31
CA LYS A 74 0.00 32.51 3.69
C LYS A 74 0.29 31.52 2.57
N THR A 75 0.60 30.28 2.94
CA THR A 75 0.71 29.18 1.98
C THR A 75 -0.65 28.52 1.75
N VAL A 76 -0.91 28.16 0.50
CA VAL A 76 -2.13 27.49 0.02
C VAL A 76 -1.70 26.25 -0.77
N GLU A 77 -2.15 25.09 -0.32
CA GLU A 77 -2.00 23.83 -1.04
C GLU A 77 -3.14 23.66 -2.05
N ILE A 78 -2.82 23.24 -3.28
CA ILE A 78 -3.83 22.92 -4.28
C ILE A 78 -4.50 21.59 -3.95
N LYS A 79 -5.77 21.65 -3.58
CA LYS A 79 -6.66 20.50 -3.35
C LYS A 79 -7.70 20.36 -4.44
N GLU A 80 -8.17 21.48 -4.99
CA GLU A 80 -9.29 21.52 -5.93
C GLU A 80 -9.00 22.40 -7.16
N ASP A 81 -9.61 22.08 -8.29
CA ASP A 81 -9.38 22.77 -9.57
C ASP A 81 -9.79 24.26 -9.54
N PHE A 82 -10.75 24.63 -8.69
CA PHE A 82 -11.13 26.04 -8.56
C PHE A 82 -9.98 26.89 -8.00
N GLN A 83 -9.17 26.32 -7.11
CA GLN A 83 -8.01 27.01 -6.51
C GLN A 83 -6.95 27.26 -7.57
N VAL A 84 -6.72 26.29 -8.46
CA VAL A 84 -5.85 26.43 -9.64
C VAL A 84 -6.26 27.66 -10.44
N ARG A 85 -7.55 27.75 -10.79
CA ARG A 85 -8.09 28.89 -11.57
C ARG A 85 -7.90 30.22 -10.85
N THR A 86 -8.15 30.27 -9.55
CA THR A 86 -7.94 31.49 -8.74
C THR A 86 -6.48 31.92 -8.75
N ILE A 87 -5.55 30.99 -8.52
CA ILE A 87 -4.10 31.24 -8.49
C ILE A 87 -3.63 31.81 -9.83
N PHE A 88 -4.00 31.18 -10.95
CA PHE A 88 -3.58 31.65 -12.27
C PHE A 88 -4.28 32.94 -12.72
N HIS A 89 -5.53 33.18 -12.32
CA HIS A 89 -6.21 34.46 -12.58
C HIS A 89 -5.60 35.61 -11.77
N GLN A 90 -5.09 35.32 -10.57
CA GLN A 90 -4.42 36.28 -9.69
C GLN A 90 -2.90 36.05 -9.66
N SER A 91 -2.31 35.71 -10.81
CA SER A 91 -0.91 35.26 -10.93
C SER A 91 0.14 36.21 -10.35
N GLN A 92 -0.17 37.51 -10.24
CA GLN A 92 0.69 38.50 -9.61
C GLN A 92 0.77 38.38 -8.07
N ASN A 93 -0.22 37.74 -7.44
CA ASN A 93 -0.34 37.62 -5.99
C ASN A 93 0.17 36.28 -5.47
N TYR A 94 0.53 35.34 -6.34
CA TYR A 94 0.95 34.00 -5.97
C TYR A 94 2.34 33.71 -6.50
N CYS A 95 3.16 33.06 -5.68
CA CYS A 95 4.39 32.41 -6.12
C CYS A 95 4.35 30.93 -5.77
N LEU A 96 4.98 30.11 -6.62
CA LEU A 96 5.14 28.68 -6.34
C LEU A 96 6.15 28.50 -5.21
N LYS A 97 5.76 27.78 -4.16
CA LYS A 97 6.63 27.53 -3.00
C LYS A 97 7.26 26.15 -3.06
N SER A 98 6.46 25.10 -3.32
CA SER A 98 6.96 23.75 -3.46
C SER A 98 6.16 22.91 -4.45
N ILE A 99 6.83 21.95 -5.06
CA ILE A 99 6.23 20.81 -5.76
C ILE A 99 6.79 19.56 -5.10
N SER A 100 5.93 18.78 -4.45
CA SER A 100 6.33 17.61 -3.67
C SER A 100 5.55 16.36 -4.08
N PHE A 101 6.14 15.20 -3.82
CA PHE A 101 5.49 13.92 -4.10
C PHE A 101 4.49 13.54 -3.00
N ASN A 102 3.24 13.31 -3.37
CA ASN A 102 2.18 12.91 -2.45
C ASN A 102 2.15 11.39 -2.28
N TYR A 103 2.83 10.91 -1.24
CA TYR A 103 2.88 9.50 -0.87
C TYR A 103 1.49 8.87 -0.66
N ALA A 104 0.57 9.59 -0.01
CA ALA A 104 -0.76 9.05 0.27
C ALA A 104 -1.56 8.84 -1.03
N SER A 105 -1.52 9.83 -1.92
CA SER A 105 -2.13 9.74 -3.25
C SER A 105 -1.53 8.60 -4.05
N ALA A 106 -0.20 8.46 -4.05
CA ALA A 106 0.50 7.40 -4.77
C ALA A 106 0.16 6.00 -4.24
N ILE A 107 0.09 5.81 -2.93
CA ILE A 107 -0.34 4.53 -2.31
C ILE A 107 -1.75 4.18 -2.79
N ILE A 108 -2.67 5.15 -2.79
CA ILE A 108 -4.05 4.94 -3.22
C ILE A 108 -4.11 4.62 -4.72
N LEU A 109 -3.41 5.39 -5.56
CA LEU A 109 -3.36 5.19 -7.00
C LEU A 109 -2.80 3.81 -7.35
N ILE A 110 -1.67 3.43 -6.75
CA ILE A 110 -1.08 2.10 -6.95
C ILE A 110 -2.06 1.02 -6.49
N SER A 111 -2.70 1.23 -5.33
CA SER A 111 -3.64 0.27 -4.76
C SER A 111 -4.89 0.04 -5.60
N LEU A 112 -5.33 1.05 -6.33
CA LEU A 112 -6.54 1.02 -7.16
C LEU A 112 -6.26 0.56 -8.59
N VAL A 113 -5.25 1.15 -9.24
CA VAL A 113 -4.93 0.89 -10.66
C VAL A 113 -4.27 -0.47 -10.83
N PHE A 114 -3.35 -0.84 -9.93
CA PHE A 114 -2.57 -2.08 -10.02
C PHE A 114 -3.10 -3.18 -9.09
N LYS A 115 -4.38 -3.12 -8.73
CA LYS A 115 -4.99 -4.05 -7.78
C LYS A 115 -4.84 -5.51 -8.19
N GLU A 116 -5.15 -5.83 -9.45
CA GLU A 116 -5.07 -7.21 -9.96
C GLU A 116 -3.64 -7.77 -9.93
N PRO A 117 -2.62 -7.10 -10.49
CA PRO A 117 -1.25 -7.58 -10.41
C PRO A 117 -0.70 -7.65 -8.98
N MET A 118 -1.06 -6.69 -8.11
CA MET A 118 -0.72 -6.79 -6.69
C MET A 118 -1.35 -8.03 -6.03
N ASP A 119 -2.61 -8.35 -6.37
CA ASP A 119 -3.31 -9.48 -5.78
C ASP A 119 -2.69 -10.81 -6.20
N GLN A 120 -2.20 -10.92 -7.43
CA GLN A 120 -1.44 -12.10 -7.88
C GLN A 120 -0.18 -12.28 -7.02
N LEU A 121 0.58 -11.20 -6.84
CA LEU A 121 1.83 -11.17 -6.09
C LEU A 121 1.64 -11.54 -4.60
N ILE A 122 0.56 -11.04 -3.99
CA ILE A 122 0.25 -11.27 -2.57
C ILE A 122 -0.27 -12.69 -2.34
N ASN A 123 -1.12 -13.20 -3.24
CA ASN A 123 -1.77 -14.50 -3.07
C ASN A 123 -0.80 -15.68 -3.22
N GLU A 124 0.26 -15.53 -4.01
CA GLU A 124 1.31 -16.54 -4.17
C GLU A 124 2.13 -16.77 -2.91
N VAL A 125 2.32 -15.73 -2.09
CA VAL A 125 3.16 -15.84 -0.89
C VAL A 125 2.36 -16.18 0.36
N ILE A 126 1.06 -15.86 0.39
CA ILE A 126 0.20 -16.08 1.56
C ILE A 126 -0.53 -17.43 1.53
N THR A 127 -0.44 -18.21 0.46
CA THR A 127 -1.14 -19.50 0.39
C THR A 127 -0.68 -20.42 1.54
N PRO A 128 -1.54 -20.71 2.54
CA PRO A 128 -1.10 -21.45 3.72
C PRO A 128 -0.71 -22.87 3.30
N LYS A 129 0.47 -23.33 3.77
CA LYS A 129 0.97 -24.69 3.50
C LYS A 129 -0.15 -25.73 3.70
N PRO A 130 -0.23 -26.78 2.85
CA PRO A 130 -1.21 -27.83 3.03
C PRO A 130 -1.10 -28.38 4.45
N ILE A 131 -2.23 -28.42 5.17
CA ILE A 131 -2.24 -29.04 6.48
C ILE A 131 -2.12 -30.55 6.28
N ASP A 132 -1.20 -31.18 7.00
CA ASP A 132 -1.20 -32.63 7.11
C ASP A 132 -2.46 -33.06 7.88
N LYS A 133 -3.41 -33.64 7.14
CA LYS A 133 -4.67 -34.14 7.70
C LYS A 133 -4.41 -35.22 8.74
N LYS A 134 -3.31 -35.97 8.65
CA LYS A 134 -2.97 -37.03 9.61
C LYS A 134 -2.68 -36.44 10.99
N ASP A 135 -1.90 -35.37 11.06
CA ASP A 135 -1.56 -34.70 12.32
C ASP A 135 -2.79 -34.11 13.02
N ILE A 136 -3.67 -33.44 12.28
CA ILE A 136 -4.92 -32.93 12.85
C ILE A 136 -5.83 -34.07 13.30
N SER A 137 -5.97 -35.12 12.49
CA SER A 137 -6.84 -36.25 12.83
C SER A 137 -6.34 -36.96 14.09
N LEU A 138 -5.03 -37.16 14.21
CA LEU A 138 -4.41 -37.74 15.40
C LEU A 138 -4.63 -36.86 16.63
N ALA A 139 -4.39 -35.55 16.52
CA ALA A 139 -4.63 -34.62 17.62
C ALA A 139 -6.11 -34.60 18.04
N MET A 140 -7.05 -34.71 17.10
CA MET A 140 -8.48 -34.80 17.39
C MET A 140 -8.81 -36.09 18.16
N ILE A 141 -8.26 -37.22 17.72
CA ILE A 141 -8.45 -38.51 18.40
C ILE A 141 -7.91 -38.44 19.83
N ILE A 142 -6.70 -37.89 20.03
CA ILE A 142 -6.10 -37.70 21.35
C ILE A 142 -7.00 -36.82 22.23
N ALA A 143 -7.49 -35.70 21.71
CA ALA A 143 -8.40 -34.82 22.45
C ALA A 143 -9.69 -35.54 22.86
N ILE A 144 -10.31 -36.30 21.94
CA ILE A 144 -11.53 -37.06 22.21
C ILE A 144 -11.29 -38.11 23.30
N ILE A 145 -10.20 -38.87 23.23
CA ILE A 145 -9.87 -39.89 24.23
C ILE A 145 -9.63 -39.22 25.58
N CYS A 146 -8.79 -38.18 25.64
CA CYS A 146 -8.47 -37.48 26.88
C CYS A 146 -9.72 -36.91 27.56
N PHE A 147 -10.59 -36.22 26.81
CA PHE A 147 -11.81 -35.66 27.39
C PHE A 147 -12.83 -36.74 27.75
N SER A 148 -13.02 -37.77 26.91
CA SER A 148 -13.95 -38.87 27.22
C SER A 148 -13.52 -39.62 28.49
N THR A 149 -12.23 -39.96 28.60
CA THR A 149 -11.68 -40.60 29.80
C THR A 149 -11.81 -39.69 31.02
N PHE A 150 -11.51 -38.39 30.88
CA PHE A 150 -11.68 -37.41 31.94
C PHE A 150 -13.13 -37.36 32.45
N PHE A 151 -14.13 -37.28 31.56
CA PHE A 151 -15.53 -37.21 31.95
C PHE A 151 -16.07 -38.52 32.54
N ILE A 152 -15.64 -39.68 32.01
CA ILE A 152 -16.09 -41.00 32.51
C ILE A 152 -15.51 -41.30 33.90
N THR A 153 -14.27 -40.90 34.13
CA THR A 153 -13.55 -41.22 35.39
C THR A 153 -13.57 -40.08 36.39
N TYR A 154 -14.32 -39.01 36.11
CA TYR A 154 -14.38 -37.82 36.95
C TYR A 154 -14.86 -38.18 38.37
N GLY A 155 -14.00 -37.92 39.36
CA GLY A 155 -14.25 -38.28 40.77
C GLY A 155 -13.87 -39.71 41.17
N GLY A 156 -13.41 -40.55 40.23
CA GLY A 156 -12.98 -41.94 40.47
C GLY A 156 -11.47 -42.19 40.36
N ILE A 157 -10.69 -41.22 39.87
CA ILE A 157 -9.23 -41.31 39.71
C ILE A 157 -8.51 -40.20 40.51
N PRO A 158 -7.21 -40.38 40.82
CA PRO A 158 -6.42 -39.36 41.51
C PRO A 158 -6.46 -38.02 40.76
N GLU A 159 -6.58 -36.93 41.52
CA GLU A 159 -6.71 -35.57 40.97
C GLU A 159 -5.57 -35.20 40.00
N ILE A 160 -4.35 -35.63 40.30
CA ILE A 160 -3.16 -35.43 39.44
C ILE A 160 -3.36 -36.05 38.06
N LEU A 161 -3.96 -37.24 37.99
CA LEU A 161 -4.21 -37.94 36.73
C LEU A 161 -5.34 -37.26 35.95
N SER A 162 -6.40 -36.82 36.64
CA SER A 162 -7.47 -36.01 36.04
C SER A 162 -6.92 -34.72 35.42
N PHE A 163 -6.04 -34.02 36.13
CA PHE A 163 -5.41 -32.80 35.65
C PHE A 163 -4.50 -33.05 34.44
N ALA A 164 -3.73 -34.14 34.45
CA ALA A 164 -2.90 -34.54 33.32
C ALA A 164 -3.72 -34.87 32.07
N LEU A 165 -4.83 -35.60 32.21
CA LEU A 165 -5.75 -35.92 31.11
C LEU A 165 -6.40 -34.65 30.53
N PHE A 166 -6.87 -33.76 31.40
CA PHE A 166 -7.45 -32.49 30.97
C PHE A 166 -6.42 -31.62 30.23
N GLY A 167 -5.21 -31.49 30.78
CA GLY A 167 -4.11 -30.74 30.18
C GLY A 167 -3.66 -31.31 28.83
N ALA A 168 -3.58 -32.64 28.70
CA ALA A 168 -3.24 -33.30 27.44
C ALA A 168 -4.32 -33.07 26.37
N GLY A 169 -5.60 -33.19 26.73
CA GLY A 169 -6.72 -32.90 25.82
C GLY A 169 -6.72 -31.44 25.36
N PHE A 170 -6.48 -30.51 26.28
CA PHE A 170 -6.41 -29.08 25.97
C PHE A 170 -5.19 -28.73 25.12
N SER A 171 -4.04 -29.37 25.36
CA SER A 171 -2.83 -29.21 24.55
C SER A 171 -3.04 -29.70 23.11
N ALA A 172 -3.76 -30.80 22.93
CA ALA A 172 -4.13 -31.30 21.60
C ALA A 172 -5.06 -30.32 20.86
N LEU A 173 -6.02 -29.69 21.55
CA LEU A 173 -6.82 -28.60 20.98
C LEU A 173 -5.98 -27.37 20.62
N GLY A 174 -5.02 -27.00 21.48
CA GLY A 174 -4.07 -25.91 21.22
C GLY A 174 -3.22 -26.16 19.97
N PHE A 175 -2.75 -27.39 19.78
CA PHE A 175 -2.03 -27.79 18.57
C PHE A 175 -2.90 -27.68 17.30
N ILE A 176 -4.17 -28.13 17.36
CA ILE A 176 -5.11 -27.99 16.24
C ILE A 176 -5.34 -26.51 15.93
N TYR A 177 -5.57 -25.68 16.96
CA TYR A 177 -5.74 -24.24 16.80
C TYR A 177 -4.53 -23.62 16.11
N GLU A 178 -3.31 -23.92 16.55
CA GLU A 178 -2.08 -23.39 15.96
C GLU A 178 -1.93 -23.75 14.48
N LYS A 179 -2.34 -24.96 14.08
CA LYS A 179 -2.30 -25.42 12.68
C LYS A 179 -3.37 -24.80 11.79
N VAL A 180 -4.50 -24.37 12.36
CA VAL A 180 -5.67 -23.89 11.61
C VAL A 180 -5.85 -22.36 11.70
N LYS A 181 -5.27 -21.70 12.70
CA LYS A 181 -5.49 -20.26 12.98
C LYS A 181 -5.20 -19.35 11.77
N ASP A 182 -4.21 -19.71 10.96
CA ASP A 182 -3.82 -18.95 9.76
C ASP A 182 -4.79 -19.13 8.59
N ARG A 183 -5.62 -20.18 8.63
CA ARG A 183 -6.68 -20.43 7.65
C ARG A 183 -8.02 -19.83 8.05
N LEU A 184 -8.14 -19.32 9.28
CA LEU A 184 -9.33 -18.57 9.67
C LEU A 184 -9.43 -17.35 8.75
N ASN A 185 -10.56 -17.20 8.06
CA ASN A 185 -10.81 -16.16 7.06
C ASN A 185 -10.47 -14.74 7.55
N PHE A 186 -10.57 -14.49 8.85
CA PHE A 186 -10.20 -13.21 9.46
C PHE A 186 -8.69 -12.97 9.43
N ASN A 187 -7.89 -13.95 9.84
CA ASN A 187 -6.43 -13.84 9.89
C ASN A 187 -5.80 -13.84 8.50
N SER A 188 -6.36 -14.60 7.55
CA SER A 188 -5.91 -14.58 6.16
C SER A 188 -6.20 -13.23 5.50
N LYS A 189 -7.42 -12.70 5.63
CA LYS A 189 -7.76 -11.35 5.13
C LYS A 189 -6.90 -10.26 5.75
N ARG A 190 -6.65 -10.34 7.06
CA ARG A 190 -5.79 -9.38 7.75
C ARG A 190 -4.36 -9.42 7.21
N LYS A 191 -3.76 -10.61 7.07
CA LYS A 191 -2.41 -10.79 6.49
C LYS A 191 -2.33 -10.31 5.04
N ILE A 192 -3.36 -10.57 4.24
CA ILE A 192 -3.45 -10.08 2.84
C ILE A 192 -3.46 -8.55 2.81
N ASN A 193 -4.29 -7.91 3.64
CA ASN A 193 -4.37 -6.46 3.69
C ASN A 193 -3.08 -5.81 4.22
N GLU A 194 -2.48 -6.38 5.28
CA GLU A 194 -1.18 -5.94 5.80
C GLU A 194 -0.12 -6.00 4.69
N ARG A 195 -0.03 -7.14 3.99
CA ARG A 195 0.93 -7.29 2.90
C ARG A 195 0.65 -6.35 1.73
N ARG A 196 -0.62 -6.16 1.36
CA ARG A 196 -1.00 -5.20 0.32
C ARG A 196 -0.49 -3.81 0.67
N PHE A 197 -0.72 -3.38 1.89
CA PHE A 197 -0.25 -2.07 2.37
C PHE A 197 1.28 -1.95 2.31
N TYR A 198 2.02 -2.95 2.81
CA TYR A 198 3.50 -2.94 2.74
C TYR A 198 4.02 -2.95 1.31
N THR A 199 3.44 -3.77 0.43
CA THR A 199 3.81 -3.81 -0.99
C THR A 199 3.53 -2.46 -1.65
N SER A 200 2.36 -1.86 -1.43
CA SER A 200 2.05 -0.53 -1.97
C SER A 200 3.01 0.54 -1.43
N GLN A 201 3.35 0.53 -0.14
CA GLN A 201 4.34 1.46 0.42
C GLN A 201 5.72 1.30 -0.24
N TYR A 202 6.18 0.07 -0.41
CA TYR A 202 7.45 -0.22 -1.08
C TYR A 202 7.44 0.30 -2.52
N LEU A 203 6.39 -0.01 -3.28
CA LEU A 203 6.22 0.48 -4.66
C LEU A 203 6.17 2.02 -4.72
N THR A 204 5.46 2.65 -3.78
CA THR A 204 5.39 4.11 -3.68
C THR A 204 6.75 4.74 -3.39
N ALA A 205 7.57 4.16 -2.51
CA ALA A 205 8.89 4.69 -2.18
C ALA A 205 9.81 4.73 -3.40
N HIS A 206 9.81 3.66 -4.20
CA HIS A 206 10.57 3.61 -5.45
C HIS A 206 10.02 4.56 -6.52
N LEU A 207 8.69 4.67 -6.63
CA LEU A 207 8.08 5.66 -7.52
C LEU A 207 8.45 7.09 -7.11
N ALA A 208 8.49 7.37 -5.80
CA ALA A 208 8.90 8.67 -5.29
C ALA A 208 10.37 8.97 -5.65
N GLU A 209 11.28 8.01 -5.47
CA GLU A 209 12.68 8.16 -5.87
C GLU A 209 12.80 8.47 -7.37
N HIS A 210 12.09 7.73 -8.22
CA HIS A 210 12.03 7.97 -9.65
C HIS A 210 11.48 9.36 -9.98
N ALA A 211 10.37 9.77 -9.34
CA ALA A 211 9.75 11.07 -9.53
C ALA A 211 10.67 12.24 -9.14
N HIS A 212 11.37 12.14 -8.00
CA HIS A 212 12.32 13.17 -7.57
C HIS A 212 13.46 13.34 -8.58
N GLN A 213 14.01 12.24 -9.09
CA GLN A 213 15.05 12.27 -10.11
C GLN A 213 14.54 12.84 -11.44
N ARG A 214 13.30 12.52 -11.81
CA ARG A 214 12.75 12.89 -13.12
C ARG A 214 12.23 14.32 -13.19
N LEU A 215 11.69 14.84 -12.09
CA LEU A 215 11.00 16.14 -12.04
C LEU A 215 11.72 17.19 -11.19
N ASN A 216 12.86 16.86 -10.59
CA ASN A 216 13.56 17.75 -9.64
C ASN A 216 12.62 18.27 -8.54
N LEU A 217 11.87 17.34 -7.92
CA LEU A 217 10.91 17.66 -6.87
C LEU A 217 11.61 18.17 -5.62
N ASP A 218 10.91 19.02 -4.87
CA ASP A 218 11.38 19.48 -3.57
C ASP A 218 11.30 18.33 -2.56
N SER A 219 12.35 18.18 -1.75
CA SER A 219 12.34 17.23 -0.64
C SER A 219 11.23 17.56 0.34
N VAL A 220 10.49 16.54 0.77
CA VAL A 220 9.59 16.68 1.92
C VAL A 220 10.46 16.85 3.18
N GLU A 221 10.54 18.07 3.71
CA GLU A 221 11.10 18.33 5.05
C GLU A 221 10.20 17.77 6.16
#